data_AF-A0A8R2JX20-F1
#
_entry.id   AF-A0A8R2JX20-F1
#
_cell.length_a   1.000
_cell.length_b   1.000
_cell.length_c   1.000
_cell.angle_alpha   90.00
_cell.angle_beta   90.00
_cell.angle_gamma   90.00
#
_symmetry.space_group_name_H-M   'P 1'
#
loop_
_entity.id
_entity.type
_entity.pdbx_description
1 polymer ?
#
loop_
_entity_poly.entity_id
_entity_poly.type
_entity_poly.pdbx_seq_one_letter_code
_entity_poly.pdbx_strand_id
1 'polypeptide(L)'
;MIQLVTTSQTQENLDMQMILYSENDLLKSLDLNEVLRELASNEINPVGRRTILPSTFLGGPRYMKQCYHDAMSIVRKYGKPDLFITFTCNPRWPEIVDNIPYWLNATDRPDLVARVFHTKLKELMRDITVNKVFGNVDTYVYTIEFQKRGLPHAHILIILDEDSKLLTADDVDNVVCAYLPDPASERRLLDSVKSHMIHGSCGPLNHNSPCMLDNSCTKKYPKEYIEETVYISDGGYPTYRRPNNVLVVTSEAILSAMSLLSRITLLAGQ
;
A
#
# COMPACT_ATOMS: atom_id res chain seq x y z
N MET A 1 4.22 -4.46 -8.09
CA MET A 1 3.46 -5.51 -7.36
C MET A 1 2.30 -4.83 -6.67
N ILE A 2 1.09 -5.35 -6.81
CA ILE A 2 -0.12 -4.77 -6.20
C ILE A 2 -0.55 -5.70 -5.08
N GLN A 3 -0.48 -5.26 -3.83
CA GLN A 3 -1.09 -5.94 -2.70
C GLN A 3 -2.37 -5.19 -2.32
N LEU A 4 -3.52 -5.84 -2.47
CA LEU A 4 -4.77 -5.36 -1.88
C LEU A 4 -4.79 -5.82 -0.44
N VAL A 5 -4.85 -4.89 0.49
CA VAL A 5 -5.07 -5.17 1.90
C VAL A 5 -6.36 -4.46 2.26
N THR A 6 -7.44 -5.16 2.61
CA THR A 6 -8.53 -4.47 3.31
C THR A 6 -8.04 -4.20 4.72
N THR A 7 -7.46 -3.01 4.89
CA THR A 7 -6.96 -2.33 6.09
C THR A 7 -6.37 -3.19 7.24
N SER A 8 -5.28 -2.68 7.81
CA SER A 8 -4.30 -3.34 8.71
C SER A 8 -3.07 -3.93 7.99
N GLN A 9 -1.95 -3.21 8.08
CA GLN A 9 -1.00 -3.49 9.17
C GLN A 9 0.07 -2.40 9.29
N THR A 10 0.30 -2.01 10.55
CA THR A 10 1.54 -1.52 11.16
C THR A 10 2.18 -0.25 10.58
N GLN A 11 1.96 0.82 11.35
CA GLN A 11 2.72 2.07 11.40
C GLN A 11 4.19 1.77 11.72
N GLU A 12 5.04 1.61 10.70
CA GLU A 12 6.49 1.67 10.86
C GLU A 12 6.94 3.13 10.73
N ASN A 13 7.67 3.61 11.73
CA ASN A 13 8.36 4.90 11.71
C ASN A 13 9.36 4.92 10.54
N LEU A 14 8.93 5.44 9.40
CA LEU A 14 9.75 5.76 8.25
C LEU A 14 9.71 7.28 8.08
N ASP A 15 10.85 7.89 7.80
CA ASP A 15 10.95 9.31 7.47
C ASP A 15 10.07 9.59 6.24
N MET A 16 8.85 10.07 6.52
CA MET A 16 7.79 10.24 5.53
C MET A 16 8.04 11.50 4.70
N GLN A 17 8.39 11.33 3.43
CA GLN A 17 8.15 12.35 2.42
C GLN A 17 6.79 12.05 1.76
N MET A 18 5.73 12.65 2.31
CA MET A 18 4.40 12.53 1.73
C MET A 18 4.30 13.41 0.47
N ILE A 19 3.76 12.88 -0.62
CA ILE A 19 3.28 13.67 -1.75
C ILE A 19 1.81 13.30 -1.90
N LEU A 20 0.91 14.17 -1.44
CA LEU A 20 -0.52 14.01 -1.70
C LEU A 20 -0.88 14.68 -3.01
N TYR A 21 -1.57 13.96 -3.88
CA TYR A 21 -2.38 14.56 -4.94
C TYR A 21 -3.83 14.55 -4.46
N SER A 22 -4.38 15.72 -4.19
CA SER A 22 -5.81 15.95 -3.90
C SER A 22 -6.33 16.95 -4.91
N GLU A 23 -7.47 16.65 -5.55
CA GLU A 23 -8.14 17.52 -6.53
C GLU A 23 -9.08 18.55 -5.87
N ASN A 24 -8.87 18.94 -4.61
CA ASN A 24 -9.71 19.98 -4.00
C ASN A 24 -8.91 20.96 -3.14
N ASP A 25 -8.89 22.20 -3.60
CA ASP A 25 -8.21 23.35 -3.01
C ASP A 25 -9.24 24.16 -2.20
N LEU A 26 -9.45 23.82 -0.92
CA LEU A 26 -10.23 24.66 0.01
C LEU A 26 -10.11 24.18 1.46
N LEU A 27 -9.27 24.87 2.25
CA LEU A 27 -9.56 25.46 3.58
C LEU A 27 -8.26 25.72 4.36
N LYS A 28 -7.81 26.98 4.34
CA LYS A 28 -6.75 27.48 5.22
C LYS A 28 -7.34 28.03 6.51
N SER A 29 -6.53 27.88 7.55
CA SER A 29 -6.50 28.61 8.83
C SER A 29 -7.35 28.03 9.96
N LEU A 30 -6.66 27.57 11.00
CA LEU A 30 -7.01 27.81 12.40
C LEU A 30 -5.72 27.74 13.26
N ASP A 31 -5.52 28.85 13.95
CA ASP A 31 -4.66 29.14 15.12
C ASP A 31 -3.17 28.78 15.15
N LEU A 32 -2.38 29.50 14.35
CA LEU A 32 -0.93 29.52 14.48
C LEU A 32 -0.43 30.52 15.55
N ASN A 33 -1.21 31.56 15.84
CA ASN A 33 -0.77 32.68 16.66
C ASN A 33 -0.84 32.41 18.16
N GLU A 34 -1.71 31.50 18.61
CA GLU A 34 -1.86 31.14 20.03
C GLU A 34 -0.70 30.26 20.52
N VAL A 35 -0.33 29.22 19.76
CA VAL A 35 0.82 28.33 20.05
C VAL A 35 2.16 29.09 20.05
N LEU A 36 2.26 30.16 19.25
CA LEU A 36 3.46 30.98 19.19
C LEU A 36 3.70 31.84 20.43
N ARG A 37 2.65 32.19 21.19
CA ARG A 37 2.77 32.99 22.41
C ARG A 37 3.24 32.15 23.60
N GLU A 38 2.76 30.91 23.72
CA GLU A 38 3.20 30.01 24.80
C GLU A 38 4.65 29.55 24.67
N LEU A 39 5.14 29.35 23.44
CA LEU A 39 6.52 28.88 23.21
C LEU A 39 7.56 30.01 23.27
N ALA A 40 7.14 31.27 23.30
CA ALA A 40 8.03 32.43 23.38
C ALA A 40 8.32 32.88 24.83
N SER A 41 7.53 32.44 25.80
CA SER A 41 7.65 32.90 27.20
C SER A 41 8.72 32.17 28.02
N ASN A 42 9.34 31.10 27.50
CA ASN A 42 10.12 30.16 28.31
C ASN A 42 11.64 30.07 28.04
N GLU A 43 12.25 30.96 27.25
CA GLU A 43 13.71 30.91 27.03
C GLU A 43 14.43 32.23 27.37
N ILE A 44 15.34 32.14 28.35
CA ILE A 44 16.30 33.19 28.71
C ILE A 44 17.53 32.98 27.81
N ASN A 45 17.70 33.84 26.80
CA ASN A 45 18.74 33.85 25.76
C ASN A 45 18.62 32.82 24.61
N PRO A 46 17.78 33.10 23.59
CA PRO A 46 17.77 32.30 22.36
C PRO A 46 19.04 32.56 21.53
N VAL A 47 19.89 31.55 21.39
CA VAL A 47 21.02 31.57 20.44
C VAL A 47 20.51 31.16 19.06
N GLY A 48 20.55 32.09 18.10
CA GLY A 48 20.12 31.87 16.70
C GLY A 48 18.72 32.39 16.38
N ARG A 49 18.34 32.35 15.09
CA ARG A 49 17.02 32.80 14.61
C ARG A 49 16.09 31.60 14.44
N ARG A 50 15.07 31.49 15.31
CA ARG A 50 14.00 30.51 15.14
C ARG A 50 13.21 30.82 13.87
N THR A 51 13.33 29.96 12.86
CA THR A 51 12.57 30.09 11.60
C THR A 51 11.55 28.97 11.54
N ILE A 52 10.29 29.34 11.36
CA ILE A 52 9.20 28.37 11.21
C ILE A 52 9.06 28.08 9.72
N LEU A 53 9.30 26.84 9.32
CA LEU A 53 9.06 26.42 7.95
C LEU A 53 7.55 26.44 7.66
N PRO A 54 7.10 27.02 6.53
CA PRO A 54 5.69 27.02 6.14
C PRO A 54 5.21 25.61 5.77
N SER A 55 3.88 25.41 5.69
CA SER A 55 3.31 24.15 5.20
C SER A 55 3.56 23.90 3.71
N THR A 56 4.07 24.88 2.97
CA THR A 56 4.54 24.71 1.58
C THR A 56 5.90 24.00 1.50
N PHE A 57 6.60 23.82 2.62
CA PHE A 57 7.83 23.03 2.67
C PHE A 57 7.49 21.53 2.68
N LEU A 58 7.65 20.89 1.52
CA LEU A 58 7.33 19.47 1.31
C LEU A 58 8.08 18.56 2.30
N GLY A 59 7.39 17.57 2.85
CA GLY A 59 7.93 16.63 3.85
C GLY A 59 8.13 17.22 5.25
N GLY A 60 7.91 18.53 5.46
CA GLY A 60 7.99 19.12 6.80
C GLY A 60 6.81 18.74 7.70
N PRO A 61 6.95 18.82 9.04
CA PRO A 61 5.87 18.46 9.97
C PRO A 61 4.53 19.18 9.72
N ARG A 62 4.59 20.46 9.31
CA ARG A 62 3.38 21.24 9.00
C ARG A 62 2.72 20.83 7.69
N TYR A 63 3.53 20.51 6.68
CA TYR A 63 3.04 19.94 5.43
C TYR A 63 2.36 18.60 5.70
N MET A 64 3.02 17.72 6.47
CA MET A 64 2.47 16.43 6.88
C MET A 64 1.13 16.57 7.62
N LYS A 65 1.05 17.52 8.56
CA LYS A 65 -0.18 17.82 9.30
C LYS A 65 -1.29 18.33 8.39
N GLN A 66 -0.98 19.22 7.44
CA GLN A 66 -1.97 19.73 6.49
C GLN A 66 -2.55 18.59 5.63
N CYS A 67 -1.68 17.80 5.01
CA CYS A 67 -2.07 16.65 4.23
C CYS A 67 -2.91 15.62 5.02
N TYR A 68 -2.59 15.38 6.29
CA TYR A 68 -3.43 14.56 7.17
C TYR A 68 -4.83 15.17 7.35
N HIS A 69 -4.92 16.48 7.61
CA HIS A 69 -6.21 17.15 7.71
C HIS A 69 -7.01 17.09 6.40
N ASP A 70 -6.35 17.25 5.25
CA ASP A 70 -6.98 17.13 3.94
C ASP A 70 -7.55 15.72 3.73
N ALA A 71 -6.76 14.68 4.02
CA ALA A 71 -7.21 13.29 3.94
C ALA A 71 -8.39 13.00 4.88
N MET A 72 -8.34 13.49 6.12
CA MET A 72 -9.45 13.38 7.08
C MET A 72 -10.71 14.13 6.61
N SER A 73 -10.56 15.26 5.93
CA SER A 73 -11.69 16.00 5.36
C SER A 73 -12.39 15.21 4.24
N ILE A 74 -11.61 14.52 3.41
CA ILE A 74 -12.11 13.62 2.36
C ILE A 74 -12.87 12.46 3.00
N VAL A 75 -12.28 11.79 3.98
CA VAL A 75 -12.93 10.67 4.71
C VAL A 75 -14.20 11.14 5.41
N ARG A 76 -14.22 12.36 5.97
CA ARG A 76 -15.43 12.91 6.60
C ARG A 76 -16.55 13.18 5.59
N LYS A 77 -16.21 13.56 4.36
CA LYS A 77 -17.19 13.89 3.31
C LYS A 77 -17.70 12.65 2.57
N TYR A 78 -16.80 11.71 2.26
CA TYR A 78 -17.08 10.55 1.39
C TYR A 78 -17.17 9.23 2.15
N GLY A 79 -16.90 9.23 3.46
CA GLY A 79 -16.90 8.03 4.29
C GLY A 79 -15.54 7.34 4.36
N LYS A 80 -15.53 6.16 4.97
CA LYS A 80 -14.30 5.37 5.13
C LYS A 80 -13.84 4.78 3.78
N PRO A 81 -12.53 4.58 3.56
CA PRO A 81 -12.02 3.84 2.42
C PRO A 81 -12.49 2.39 2.38
N ASP A 82 -12.78 1.90 1.18
CA ASP A 82 -13.21 0.53 0.91
C ASP A 82 -12.02 -0.37 0.55
N LEU A 83 -11.05 0.17 -0.20
CA LEU A 83 -9.84 -0.53 -0.59
C LEU A 83 -8.60 0.22 -0.11
N PHE A 84 -7.62 -0.54 0.36
CA PHE A 84 -6.26 -0.07 0.57
C PHE A 84 -5.30 -0.89 -0.31
N ILE A 85 -4.70 -0.22 -1.27
CA ILE A 85 -3.82 -0.81 -2.28
C ILE A 85 -2.40 -0.34 -2.02
N THR A 86 -1.46 -1.28 -1.96
CA THR A 86 -0.04 -0.95 -1.98
C THR A 86 0.55 -1.29 -3.34
N PHE A 87 1.33 -0.37 -3.91
CA PHE A 87 1.99 -0.53 -5.19
C PHE A 87 3.49 -0.35 -5.05
N THR A 88 4.25 -1.43 -5.15
CA THR A 88 5.71 -1.42 -5.00
C THR A 88 6.41 -1.47 -6.35
N CYS A 89 7.41 -0.62 -6.53
CA CYS A 89 8.32 -0.68 -7.67
C CYS A 89 9.06 -2.03 -7.73
N ASN A 90 9.15 -2.61 -8.93
CA ASN A 90 9.96 -3.80 -9.18
C ASN A 90 11.21 -3.39 -9.97
N PRO A 91 12.43 -3.53 -9.42
CA PRO A 91 13.65 -3.16 -10.14
C PRO A 91 13.93 -4.07 -11.35
N ARG A 92 13.25 -5.21 -11.46
CA ARG A 92 13.37 -6.16 -12.58
C ARG A 92 12.41 -5.86 -13.74
N TRP A 93 11.70 -4.74 -13.72
CA TRP A 93 10.88 -4.34 -14.85
C TRP A 93 11.75 -4.15 -16.10
N PRO A 94 11.35 -4.65 -17.29
CA PRO A 94 12.14 -4.52 -18.51
C PRO A 94 12.48 -3.07 -18.84
N GLU A 95 11.54 -2.13 -18.59
CA GLU A 95 11.76 -0.71 -18.83
C GLU A 95 12.91 -0.14 -17.98
N ILE A 96 13.23 -0.76 -16.85
CA ILE A 96 14.38 -0.43 -16.01
C ILE A 96 15.62 -1.22 -16.49
N VAL A 97 15.52 -2.54 -16.57
CA VAL A 97 16.66 -3.42 -16.86
C VAL A 97 17.26 -3.15 -18.24
N ASP A 98 16.44 -2.98 -19.25
CA ASP A 98 16.88 -2.76 -20.64
C ASP A 98 17.49 -1.36 -20.85
N ASN A 99 17.22 -0.43 -19.92
CA ASN A 99 17.71 0.95 -19.97
C ASN A 99 18.80 1.26 -18.92
N ILE A 100 19.29 0.23 -18.22
CA ILE A 100 20.41 0.34 -17.28
C ILE A 100 21.62 -0.42 -17.83
N PRO A 101 22.81 0.20 -17.88
CA PRO A 101 24.05 -0.50 -18.22
C PRO A 101 24.32 -1.67 -17.26
N TYR A 102 24.90 -2.76 -17.75
CA TYR A 102 25.09 -4.00 -16.98
C TYR A 102 25.88 -3.84 -15.66
N TRP A 103 26.64 -2.76 -15.48
CA TRP A 103 27.43 -2.48 -14.28
C TRP A 103 26.71 -1.60 -13.24
N LEU A 104 25.50 -1.11 -13.54
CA LEU A 104 24.69 -0.30 -12.63
C LEU A 104 23.48 -1.09 -12.14
N ASN A 105 23.02 -0.77 -10.93
CA ASN A 105 21.77 -1.27 -10.38
C ASN A 105 20.66 -0.22 -10.52
N ALA A 106 19.40 -0.66 -10.37
CA ALA A 106 18.25 0.24 -10.35
C ALA A 106 18.39 1.37 -9.32
N THR A 107 18.98 1.08 -8.16
CA THR A 107 19.24 2.06 -7.10
C THR A 107 20.21 3.17 -7.51
N ASP A 108 21.07 2.91 -8.48
CA ASP A 108 22.06 3.88 -8.98
C ASP A 108 21.44 4.84 -10.00
N ARG A 109 20.23 4.53 -10.51
CA ARG A 109 19.45 5.35 -11.45
C ARG A 109 18.04 5.66 -10.91
N PRO A 110 17.93 6.38 -9.78
CA PRO A 110 16.65 6.69 -9.16
C PRO A 110 15.72 7.51 -10.06
N ASP A 111 16.27 8.30 -10.99
CA ASP A 111 15.52 9.06 -11.99
C ASP A 111 14.73 8.15 -12.95
N LEU A 112 15.37 7.07 -13.43
CA LEU A 112 14.73 6.10 -14.31
C LEU A 112 13.68 5.30 -13.55
N VAL A 113 14.02 4.82 -12.36
CA VAL A 113 13.12 4.08 -11.47
C VAL A 113 11.86 4.90 -11.18
N ALA A 114 12.01 6.17 -10.80
CA ALA A 114 10.88 7.05 -10.49
C ALA A 114 9.99 7.29 -11.72
N ARG A 115 10.57 7.45 -12.92
CA ARG A 115 9.80 7.62 -14.17
C ARG A 115 9.00 6.38 -14.54
N VAL A 116 9.61 5.21 -14.48
CA VAL A 116 8.93 3.94 -14.80
C VAL A 116 7.84 3.68 -13.77
N PHE A 117 8.13 3.86 -12.48
CA PHE A 117 7.15 3.71 -11.41
C PHE A 117 5.96 4.65 -11.60
N HIS A 118 6.20 5.93 -11.85
CA HIS A 118 5.14 6.92 -12.06
C HIS A 118 4.26 6.57 -13.26
N THR A 119 4.86 6.09 -14.35
CA THR A 119 4.12 5.68 -15.54
C THR A 119 3.23 4.48 -15.24
N LYS A 120 3.75 3.44 -14.56
CA LYS A 120 2.95 2.27 -14.19
C LYS A 120 1.89 2.58 -13.13
N LEU A 121 2.18 3.49 -12.19
CA LEU A 121 1.21 3.96 -11.21
C LEU A 121 0.05 4.71 -11.89
N LYS A 122 0.35 5.54 -12.90
CA LYS A 122 -0.70 6.21 -13.70
C LYS A 122 -1.59 5.22 -14.42
N GLU A 123 -1.02 4.18 -15.03
CA GLU A 123 -1.82 3.12 -15.67
C GLU A 123 -2.69 2.39 -14.64
N LEU A 124 -2.14 2.04 -13.47
CA LEU A 124 -2.94 1.46 -12.38
C LEU A 124 -4.09 2.37 -11.96
N MET A 125 -3.83 3.66 -11.76
CA MET A 125 -4.88 4.61 -11.37
C MET A 125 -5.93 4.77 -12.47
N ARG A 126 -5.54 4.75 -13.75
CA ARG A 126 -6.45 4.76 -14.88
C ARG A 126 -7.32 3.49 -14.92
N ASP A 127 -6.75 2.32 -14.64
CA ASP A 127 -7.51 1.08 -14.56
C ASP A 127 -8.57 1.16 -13.45
N ILE A 128 -8.21 1.73 -12.31
CA ILE A 128 -9.10 1.92 -11.15
C ILE A 128 -10.21 2.92 -11.44
N THR A 129 -9.89 4.12 -11.96
CA THR A 129 -10.85 5.23 -12.04
C THR A 129 -11.58 5.31 -13.38
N VAL A 130 -10.92 4.97 -14.48
CA VAL A 130 -11.49 5.08 -15.84
C VAL A 130 -12.04 3.75 -16.30
N ASN A 131 -11.25 2.68 -16.17
CA ASN A 131 -11.70 1.33 -16.57
C ASN A 131 -12.57 0.67 -15.49
N LYS A 132 -12.68 1.29 -14.30
CA LYS A 132 -13.61 0.91 -13.23
C LYS A 132 -13.48 -0.56 -12.84
N VAL A 133 -12.24 -1.06 -12.74
CA VAL A 133 -11.99 -2.47 -12.41
C VAL A 133 -12.53 -2.90 -11.04
N PHE A 134 -12.79 -1.94 -10.15
CA PHE A 134 -13.43 -2.14 -8.85
C PHE A 134 -14.84 -1.54 -8.77
N GLY A 135 -15.42 -1.11 -9.89
CA GLY A 135 -16.60 -0.26 -9.92
C GLY A 135 -16.24 1.23 -9.98
N ASN A 136 -17.23 2.07 -9.71
CA ASN A 136 -17.08 3.52 -9.73
C ASN A 136 -16.36 4.01 -8.46
N VAL A 137 -15.47 4.97 -8.65
CA VAL A 137 -14.67 5.60 -7.58
C VAL A 137 -15.19 7.00 -7.35
N ASP A 138 -15.65 7.29 -6.13
CA ASP A 138 -16.04 8.64 -5.71
C ASP A 138 -14.82 9.53 -5.48
N THR A 139 -13.80 8.99 -4.79
CA THR A 139 -12.55 9.70 -4.52
C THR A 139 -11.45 8.72 -4.12
N TYR A 140 -10.21 9.18 -4.19
CA TYR A 140 -9.05 8.44 -3.72
C TYR A 140 -8.03 9.36 -3.06
N VAL A 141 -7.16 8.80 -2.23
CA VAL A 141 -6.01 9.48 -1.65
C VAL A 141 -4.83 8.53 -1.77
N TYR A 142 -3.68 9.00 -2.21
CA TYR A 142 -2.47 8.18 -2.14
C TYR A 142 -1.25 8.97 -1.72
N THR A 143 -0.31 8.25 -1.12
CA THR A 143 1.04 8.73 -0.82
C THR A 143 2.05 7.89 -1.59
N ILE A 144 3.19 8.49 -1.94
CA ILE A 144 4.34 7.77 -2.49
C ILE A 144 5.49 7.96 -1.51
N GLU A 145 6.07 6.84 -1.09
CA GLU A 145 7.19 6.78 -0.16
C GLU A 145 8.38 6.11 -0.84
N PHE A 146 9.57 6.69 -0.64
CA PHE A 146 10.81 6.06 -1.02
C PHE A 146 11.31 5.24 0.17
N GLN A 147 11.15 3.92 0.10
CA GLN A 147 11.63 3.04 1.16
C GLN A 147 13.14 3.17 1.31
N LYS A 148 13.72 2.77 2.46
CA LYS A 148 15.16 2.90 2.81
C LYS A 148 16.16 2.25 1.82
N ARG A 149 15.67 1.63 0.74
CA ARG A 149 16.45 1.06 -0.39
C ARG A 149 16.24 1.83 -1.71
N GLY A 150 15.62 3.01 -1.67
CA GLY A 150 15.47 3.92 -2.81
C GLY A 150 14.35 3.59 -3.79
N LEU A 151 13.63 2.49 -3.61
CA LEU A 151 12.52 2.13 -4.50
C LEU A 151 11.22 2.81 -4.04
N PRO A 152 10.48 3.42 -4.97
CA PRO A 152 9.20 4.03 -4.66
C PRO A 152 8.13 2.99 -4.38
N HIS A 153 7.25 3.34 -3.45
CA HIS A 153 6.12 2.55 -3.00
C HIS A 153 4.93 3.48 -2.81
N ALA A 154 3.75 3.11 -3.31
CA ALA A 154 2.54 3.89 -3.10
C ALA A 154 1.59 3.19 -2.13
N HIS A 155 0.99 3.99 -1.25
CA HIS A 155 -0.15 3.60 -0.43
C HIS A 155 -1.37 4.33 -0.96
N ILE A 156 -2.38 3.60 -1.43
CA ILE A 156 -3.53 4.15 -2.14
C ILE A 156 -4.79 3.74 -1.39
N LEU A 157 -5.59 4.72 -0.98
CA LEU A 157 -6.92 4.55 -0.41
C LEU A 157 -7.95 4.87 -1.49
N ILE A 158 -8.88 3.96 -1.74
CA ILE A 158 -9.99 4.15 -2.67
C ILE A 158 -11.30 4.19 -1.89
N ILE A 159 -12.13 5.19 -2.19
CA ILE A 159 -13.51 5.29 -1.73
C ILE A 159 -14.40 5.09 -2.95
N LEU A 160 -15.11 3.97 -2.97
CA LEU A 160 -16.06 3.58 -4.03
C LEU A 160 -17.38 4.32 -3.85
N ASP A 161 -18.15 4.47 -4.93
CA ASP A 161 -19.53 4.96 -4.82
C ASP A 161 -20.44 3.94 -4.10
N GLU A 162 -21.65 4.37 -3.73
CA GLU A 162 -22.61 3.53 -2.99
C GLU A 162 -22.99 2.24 -3.73
N ASP A 163 -23.13 2.31 -5.06
CA ASP A 163 -23.52 1.15 -5.88
C ASP A 163 -22.36 0.16 -6.09
N SER A 164 -21.12 0.58 -5.85
CA SER A 164 -19.91 -0.24 -6.01
C SER A 164 -19.33 -0.71 -4.67
N LYS A 165 -20.00 -0.45 -3.54
CA LYS A 165 -19.53 -0.89 -2.22
C LYS A 165 -19.46 -2.41 -2.12
N LEU A 166 -18.42 -2.90 -1.44
CA LEU A 166 -18.24 -4.33 -1.16
C LEU A 166 -18.98 -4.69 0.13
N LEU A 167 -20.26 -5.05 0.01
CA LEU A 167 -21.16 -5.23 1.15
C LEU A 167 -21.37 -6.70 1.53
N THR A 168 -20.95 -7.63 0.68
CA THR A 168 -21.10 -9.08 0.88
C THR A 168 -19.77 -9.82 0.74
N ALA A 169 -19.74 -11.07 1.20
CA ALA A 169 -18.60 -11.95 1.00
C ALA A 169 -18.32 -12.19 -0.50
N ASP A 170 -19.36 -12.28 -1.32
CA ASP A 170 -19.23 -12.45 -2.77
C ASP A 170 -18.59 -11.23 -3.44
N ASP A 171 -18.97 -10.01 -3.02
CA ASP A 171 -18.35 -8.77 -3.52
C ASP A 171 -16.85 -8.75 -3.19
N VAL A 172 -16.48 -9.16 -1.98
CA VAL A 172 -15.08 -9.27 -1.57
C VAL A 172 -14.35 -10.31 -2.42
N ASP A 173 -14.93 -11.49 -2.62
CA ASP A 173 -14.34 -12.60 -3.41
C ASP A 173 -14.18 -12.27 -4.91
N ASN A 174 -15.03 -11.37 -5.43
CA ASN A 174 -14.91 -10.86 -6.79
C ASN A 174 -13.69 -9.95 -6.97
N VAL A 175 -13.20 -9.35 -5.88
CA VAL A 175 -12.10 -8.39 -5.91
C VAL A 175 -10.79 -9.00 -5.39
N VAL A 176 -10.88 -9.82 -4.35
CA VAL A 176 -9.77 -10.40 -3.60
C VAL A 176 -9.93 -11.91 -3.49
N CYS A 177 -8.88 -12.66 -3.80
CA CYS A 177 -8.78 -14.09 -3.48
C CYS A 177 -7.55 -14.35 -2.59
N ALA A 178 -7.59 -15.41 -1.79
CA ALA A 178 -6.45 -15.80 -0.95
C ALA A 178 -5.98 -17.24 -1.21
N TYR A 179 -6.27 -17.75 -2.42
CA TYR A 179 -5.89 -19.08 -2.89
C TYR A 179 -5.22 -19.02 -4.26
N LEU A 180 -4.41 -20.03 -4.59
CA LEU A 180 -3.58 -19.99 -5.78
C LEU A 180 -4.44 -20.03 -7.05
N PRO A 181 -4.13 -19.20 -8.06
CA PRO A 181 -4.76 -19.27 -9.37
C PRO A 181 -4.61 -20.66 -9.98
N ASP A 182 -5.58 -21.06 -10.80
CA ASP A 182 -5.54 -22.38 -11.45
C ASP A 182 -4.36 -22.46 -12.43
N PRO A 183 -3.43 -23.43 -12.28
CA PRO A 183 -2.29 -23.57 -13.19
C PRO A 183 -2.69 -23.84 -14.64
N ALA A 184 -3.86 -24.42 -14.91
CA ALA A 184 -4.31 -24.74 -16.26
C ALA A 184 -4.87 -23.51 -16.99
N SER A 185 -5.72 -22.73 -16.34
CA SER A 185 -6.38 -21.56 -16.95
C SER A 185 -5.66 -20.23 -16.71
N GLU A 186 -4.94 -20.07 -15.59
CA GLU A 186 -4.42 -18.78 -15.12
C GLU A 186 -2.90 -18.80 -14.89
N ARG A 187 -2.17 -19.49 -15.77
CA ARG A 187 -0.72 -19.73 -15.59
C ARG A 187 0.10 -18.46 -15.34
N ARG A 188 -0.14 -17.39 -16.11
CA ARG A 188 0.58 -16.12 -15.98
C ARG A 188 0.31 -15.45 -14.62
N LEU A 189 -0.92 -15.53 -14.14
CA LEU A 189 -1.31 -15.02 -12.83
C LEU A 189 -0.62 -15.84 -11.73
N LEU A 190 -0.64 -17.16 -11.84
CA LEU A 190 0.04 -18.07 -10.91
C LEU A 190 1.54 -17.78 -10.80
N ASP A 191 2.23 -17.62 -11.94
CA ASP A 191 3.67 -17.33 -11.94
C ASP A 191 3.96 -15.96 -11.29
N SER A 192 3.14 -14.95 -11.60
CA SER A 192 3.25 -13.63 -10.98
C SER A 192 3.05 -13.68 -9.47
N VAL A 193 2.04 -14.43 -9.02
CA VAL A 193 1.74 -14.65 -7.61
C VAL A 193 2.87 -15.37 -6.90
N LYS A 194 3.39 -16.45 -7.49
CA LYS A 194 4.51 -17.23 -6.92
C LYS A 194 5.76 -16.38 -6.72
N SER A 195 6.07 -15.51 -7.67
CA SER A 195 7.28 -14.68 -7.62
C SER A 195 7.18 -13.49 -6.64
N HIS A 196 5.97 -13.05 -6.30
CA HIS A 196 5.77 -11.73 -5.69
C HIS A 196 4.89 -11.74 -4.43
N MET A 197 3.93 -12.67 -4.32
CA MET A 197 2.84 -12.62 -3.32
C MET A 197 2.90 -13.79 -2.32
N ILE A 198 3.96 -14.59 -2.37
CA ILE A 198 4.19 -15.69 -1.43
C ILE A 198 5.00 -15.20 -0.24
N HIS A 199 4.49 -15.50 0.96
CA HIS A 199 5.26 -15.29 2.18
C HIS A 199 6.41 -16.29 2.22
N GLY A 200 7.64 -15.80 2.43
CA GLY A 200 8.81 -16.67 2.58
C GLY A 200 8.68 -17.61 3.79
N SER A 201 9.52 -18.64 3.83
CA SER A 201 9.61 -19.51 5.00
C SER A 201 9.89 -18.68 6.25
N CYS A 202 9.20 -18.99 7.36
CA CYS A 202 9.41 -18.38 8.67
C CYS A 202 9.07 -19.38 9.79
N GLY A 203 9.10 -18.95 11.05
CA GLY A 203 8.82 -19.81 12.18
C GLY A 203 9.94 -20.83 12.39
N PRO A 204 9.60 -22.09 12.73
CA PRO A 204 10.57 -23.17 12.92
C PRO A 204 11.47 -23.42 11.69
N LEU A 205 10.96 -23.13 10.49
CA LEU A 205 11.68 -23.33 9.22
C LEU A 205 12.74 -22.26 8.97
N ASN A 206 12.52 -21.04 9.46
CA ASN A 206 13.46 -19.93 9.29
C ASN A 206 13.26 -18.85 10.35
N HIS A 207 13.93 -19.01 11.48
CA HIS A 207 13.90 -18.07 12.61
C HIS A 207 14.50 -16.70 12.28
N ASN A 208 15.32 -16.60 11.23
CA ASN A 208 15.98 -15.35 10.81
C ASN A 208 15.12 -14.49 9.87
N SER A 209 13.89 -14.92 9.59
CA SER A 209 13.00 -14.17 8.70
C SER A 209 12.64 -12.81 9.30
N PRO A 210 12.57 -11.73 8.51
CA PRO A 210 12.26 -10.38 9.02
C PRO A 210 10.93 -10.27 9.78
N CYS A 211 10.00 -11.21 9.55
CA CYS A 211 8.71 -11.25 10.23
C CYS A 211 8.77 -11.90 11.62
N MET A 212 9.90 -12.51 12.02
CA MET A 212 10.03 -13.20 13.30
C MET A 212 10.30 -12.23 14.44
N LEU A 213 9.51 -12.33 15.50
CA LEU A 213 9.72 -11.64 16.77
C LEU A 213 9.36 -12.61 17.89
N ASP A 214 10.21 -12.73 18.91
CA ASP A 214 9.99 -13.63 20.05
C ASP A 214 9.59 -15.07 19.64
N ASN A 215 10.33 -15.64 18.68
CA ASN A 215 10.09 -16.97 18.09
C ASN A 215 8.73 -17.16 17.42
N SER A 216 7.99 -16.08 17.17
CA SER A 216 6.68 -16.10 16.53
C SER A 216 6.66 -15.23 15.28
N CYS A 217 5.95 -15.67 14.24
CA CYS A 217 5.73 -14.84 13.07
C CYS A 217 4.75 -13.72 13.45
N THR A 218 5.21 -12.46 13.45
CA THR A 218 4.37 -11.27 13.71
C THR A 218 3.18 -11.15 12.76
N LYS A 219 3.32 -11.71 11.55
CA LYS A 219 2.28 -11.73 10.53
C LYS A 219 1.32 -12.93 10.66
N LYS A 220 1.55 -13.81 11.65
CA LYS A 220 0.76 -15.01 11.96
C LYS A 220 0.61 -15.95 10.75
N TYR A 221 1.73 -16.31 10.12
CA TYR A 221 1.78 -17.39 9.13
C TYR A 221 2.23 -18.70 9.82
N PRO A 222 1.69 -19.88 9.43
CA PRO A 222 0.58 -20.10 8.51
C PRO A 222 -0.74 -19.42 8.89
N LYS A 223 -1.50 -18.99 7.87
CA LYS A 223 -2.91 -18.66 8.07
C LYS A 223 -3.72 -19.96 8.08
N GLU A 224 -4.74 -20.01 8.93
CA GLU A 224 -5.69 -21.12 8.98
C GLU A 224 -6.49 -21.21 7.67
N TYR A 225 -6.89 -22.44 7.32
CA TYR A 225 -7.76 -22.69 6.18
C TYR A 225 -9.22 -22.36 6.54
N ILE A 226 -9.91 -21.73 5.60
CA ILE A 226 -11.29 -21.26 5.76
C ILE A 226 -11.99 -21.42 4.41
N GLU A 227 -13.09 -22.15 4.37
CA GLU A 227 -13.77 -22.49 3.11
C GLU A 227 -14.56 -21.34 2.50
N GLU A 228 -14.94 -20.34 3.29
CA GLU A 228 -15.78 -19.21 2.85
C GLU A 228 -15.29 -17.88 3.43
N THR A 229 -15.47 -16.79 2.69
CA THR A 229 -15.12 -15.46 3.19
C THR A 229 -16.12 -15.04 4.25
N VAL A 230 -15.63 -14.67 5.43
CA VAL A 230 -16.44 -14.13 6.52
C VAL A 230 -16.37 -12.60 6.47
N TYR A 231 -17.45 -12.00 5.97
CA TYR A 231 -17.63 -10.55 5.98
C TYR A 231 -18.12 -10.08 7.36
N ILE A 232 -17.52 -9.02 7.89
CA ILE A 232 -17.89 -8.45 9.18
C ILE A 232 -18.58 -7.10 8.95
N SER A 233 -19.90 -7.05 9.16
CA SER A 233 -20.72 -5.87 8.87
C SER A 233 -20.50 -4.68 9.81
N ASP A 234 -19.92 -4.89 11.00
CA ASP A 234 -19.67 -3.85 12.01
C ASP A 234 -18.38 -3.04 11.78
N GLY A 235 -17.70 -3.26 10.65
CA GLY A 235 -16.45 -2.57 10.32
C GLY A 235 -15.18 -3.32 10.73
N GLY A 236 -15.29 -4.57 11.19
CA GLY A 236 -14.16 -5.50 11.27
C GLY A 236 -13.59 -5.89 9.90
N TYR A 237 -12.40 -6.48 9.90
CA TYR A 237 -11.74 -6.93 8.67
C TYR A 237 -12.33 -8.27 8.18
N PRO A 238 -12.60 -8.42 6.87
CA PRO A 238 -13.06 -9.69 6.35
C PRO A 238 -11.99 -10.75 6.54
N THR A 239 -12.42 -11.95 6.90
CA THR A 239 -11.55 -13.11 6.87
C THR A 239 -11.75 -13.84 5.57
N TYR A 240 -10.73 -13.84 4.72
CA TYR A 240 -10.86 -14.33 3.34
C TYR A 240 -10.85 -15.84 3.24
N ARG A 241 -11.62 -16.34 2.27
CA ARG A 241 -11.63 -17.72 1.80
C ARG A 241 -10.22 -18.20 1.42
N ARG A 242 -9.77 -19.24 2.12
CA ARG A 242 -8.50 -19.97 1.99
C ARG A 242 -8.81 -21.47 2.04
N PRO A 243 -9.39 -22.06 0.97
CA PRO A 243 -9.76 -23.47 0.95
C PRO A 243 -8.50 -24.33 1.03
N ASN A 244 -8.61 -25.49 1.68
CA ASN A 244 -7.52 -26.45 1.77
C ASN A 244 -7.37 -27.25 0.46
N ASN A 245 -6.94 -26.56 -0.59
CA ASN A 245 -6.72 -27.15 -1.91
C ASN A 245 -5.29 -27.73 -2.01
N VAL A 246 -5.14 -28.84 -2.74
CA VAL A 246 -3.87 -29.61 -2.87
C VAL A 246 -2.71 -28.81 -3.49
N LEU A 247 -2.97 -27.62 -4.05
CA LEU A 247 -1.95 -26.75 -4.62
C LEU A 247 -1.15 -26.07 -3.51
N VAL A 248 0.02 -26.62 -3.24
CA VAL A 248 1.01 -26.07 -2.31
C VAL A 248 2.25 -25.64 -3.11
N VAL A 249 2.72 -24.41 -2.91
CA VAL A 249 3.98 -23.96 -3.53
C VAL A 249 5.14 -24.57 -2.75
N THR A 250 5.74 -25.63 -3.30
CA THR A 250 6.95 -26.25 -2.74
C THR A 250 8.19 -25.49 -3.21
N SER A 251 8.56 -24.42 -2.53
CA SER A 251 9.96 -23.98 -2.51
C SER A 251 10.53 -24.43 -1.17
N GLU A 252 11.28 -25.54 -1.17
CA GLU A 252 11.89 -26.15 0.03
C GLU A 252 11.01 -26.04 1.30
N ALA A 253 9.95 -26.87 1.29
CA ALA A 253 9.00 -27.11 2.38
C ALA A 253 8.25 -25.86 2.89
N ILE A 254 7.14 -25.48 2.24
CA ILE A 254 6.20 -24.48 2.75
C ILE A 254 4.78 -25.05 2.77
N LEU A 255 4.22 -25.19 3.97
CA LEU A 255 2.79 -25.03 4.22
C LEU A 255 2.59 -23.55 4.58
N SER A 256 1.93 -22.77 3.72
CA SER A 256 0.85 -21.85 4.13
C SER A 256 0.49 -20.76 3.13
N ALA A 257 -0.81 -20.46 3.15
CA ALA A 257 -1.54 -19.55 2.30
C ALA A 257 -0.99 -18.11 2.29
N MET A 258 -0.50 -17.68 1.13
CA MET A 258 -0.73 -16.42 0.40
C MET A 258 -0.96 -15.11 1.18
N SER A 259 -0.16 -14.09 0.85
CA SER A 259 -0.58 -12.70 1.02
C SER A 259 -1.69 -12.37 0.02
N LEU A 260 -2.63 -11.52 0.42
CA LEU A 260 -3.89 -11.25 -0.28
C LEU A 260 -3.69 -11.02 -1.78
N LEU A 261 -4.33 -11.86 -2.60
CA LEU A 261 -4.38 -11.64 -4.03
C LEU A 261 -5.53 -10.72 -4.33
N SER A 262 -5.25 -9.59 -4.94
CA SER A 262 -6.27 -9.02 -5.80
C SER A 262 -6.35 -9.86 -7.07
N ARG A 263 -7.54 -10.03 -7.67
CA ARG A 263 -7.63 -10.43 -9.09
C ARG A 263 -6.85 -9.47 -9.99
N ILE A 264 -6.50 -8.30 -9.46
CA ILE A 264 -5.62 -7.28 -10.02
C ILE A 264 -4.15 -7.58 -9.68
N THR A 265 -3.70 -8.78 -10.05
CA THR A 265 -2.40 -8.80 -10.73
C THR A 265 -2.65 -8.26 -12.13
N LEU A 266 -2.98 -6.96 -12.20
CA LEU A 266 -3.04 -6.25 -13.46
C LEU A 266 -1.68 -6.48 -14.10
N LEU A 267 -1.79 -6.87 -15.36
CA LEU A 267 -0.73 -7.17 -16.31
C LEU A 267 0.06 -5.89 -16.61
N ALA A 268 0.55 -5.21 -15.57
CA ALA A 268 1.28 -3.96 -15.63
C ALA A 268 2.73 -4.24 -16.05
N GLY A 269 2.86 -4.60 -17.33
CA GLY A 269 4.08 -4.63 -18.11
C GLY A 269 4.94 -5.87 -17.89
N GLN A 270 4.70 -6.88 -18.72
CA GLN A 270 5.74 -7.27 -19.67
C GLN A 270 5.57 -6.36 -20.90
#